data_AF-A0AAU7U292-F1
#
_entry.id   AF-A0AAU7U292-F1
#
_cell.length_a   1.000
_cell.length_b   1.000
_cell.length_c   1.000
_cell.angle_alpha   90.00
_cell.angle_beta   90.00
_cell.angle_gamma   90.00
#
_symmetry.space_group_name_H-M   'P 1'
#
loop_
_entity.id
_entity.type
_entity.pdbx_description
1 polymer ?
#
loop_
_entity_poly.entity_id
_entity_poly.type
_entity_poly.pdbx_seq_one_letter_code
_entity_poly.pdbx_strand_id
1 'polypeptide(L)'
;MSSQSIQLVKVIADIAIALEFTEETLINPDVAIEMQESIAGTLQSLDEVSRKDIADVFESISALYNGEVADYVRSIPANYGIK
;
A
#
# COMPACT_ATOMS: atom_id res chain seq x y z
N MET A 1 -3.46 17.13 0.53
CA MET A 1 -2.17 16.43 0.43
C MET A 1 -1.28 17.06 -0.63
N SER A 2 0.04 17.10 -0.41
CA SER A 2 1.00 17.64 -1.39
C SER A 2 1.24 16.65 -2.54
N SER A 3 1.71 17.12 -3.70
CA SER A 3 2.10 16.23 -4.82
C SER A 3 3.15 15.19 -4.37
N GLN A 4 4.08 15.59 -3.50
CA GLN A 4 5.10 14.70 -2.94
C GLN A 4 4.48 13.55 -2.14
N SER A 5 3.45 13.82 -1.32
CA SER A 5 2.77 12.79 -0.53
C SER A 5 2.08 11.76 -1.42
N ILE A 6 1.45 12.21 -2.52
CA ILE A 6 0.81 11.30 -3.49
C ILE A 6 1.87 10.39 -4.14
N GLN A 7 3.02 10.95 -4.52
CA GLN A 7 4.11 10.15 -5.11
C GLN A 7 4.68 9.14 -4.11
N LEU A 8 4.81 9.49 -2.83
CA LEU A 8 5.25 8.55 -1.79
C LEU A 8 4.25 7.41 -1.60
N VAL A 9 2.95 7.71 -1.52
CA VAL A 9 1.91 6.66 -1.42
C VAL A 9 1.91 5.77 -2.66
N LYS A 10 2.13 6.34 -3.85
CA LYS A 10 2.28 5.54 -5.08
C LYS A 10 3.50 4.61 -5.01
N VAL A 11 4.65 5.07 -4.54
CA VAL A 11 5.84 4.21 -4.37
C VAL A 11 5.53 3.06 -3.41
N ILE A 12 4.82 3.32 -2.31
CA ILE A 12 4.41 2.27 -1.37
C ILE A 12 3.46 1.28 -2.04
N ALA A 13 2.48 1.76 -2.82
CA ALA A 13 1.57 0.91 -3.58
C ALA A 13 2.33 0.03 -4.59
N ASP A 14 3.26 0.61 -5.35
CA ASP A 14 4.06 -0.13 -6.34
C ASP A 14 4.90 -1.25 -5.68
N ILE A 15 5.48 -0.98 -4.50
CA ILE A 15 6.19 -2.00 -3.71
C ILE A 15 5.21 -3.07 -3.22
N ALA A 16 4.08 -2.68 -2.62
CA ALA A 16 3.07 -3.61 -2.12
C ALA A 16 2.50 -4.50 -3.24
N ILE A 17 2.35 -3.98 -4.46
CA ILE A 17 1.95 -4.75 -5.65
C ILE A 17 3.03 -5.76 -6.01
N ALA A 18 4.31 -5.35 -6.02
CA ALA A 18 5.40 -6.26 -6.33
C ALA A 18 5.49 -7.41 -5.32
N LEU A 19 5.26 -7.14 -4.04
CA LEU A 19 5.27 -8.17 -2.99
C LEU A 19 4.09 -9.14 -3.11
N GLU A 20 2.91 -8.67 -3.51
CA GLU A 20 1.69 -9.47 -3.61
C GLU A 20 1.62 -10.31 -4.90
N PHE A 21 1.97 -9.70 -6.04
CA PHE A 21 1.69 -10.29 -7.36
C PHE A 21 2.91 -10.93 -8.02
N THR A 22 4.09 -10.87 -7.40
CA THR A 22 5.26 -11.58 -7.93
C THR A 22 5.20 -13.05 -7.54
N GLU A 23 5.49 -13.92 -8.50
CA GLU A 23 5.52 -15.37 -8.26
C GLU A 23 6.50 -15.74 -7.15
N GLU A 24 6.11 -16.75 -6.36
CA GLU A 24 6.89 -17.24 -5.21
C GLU A 24 8.30 -17.77 -5.59
N THR A 25 8.53 -18.05 -6.88
CA THR A 25 9.83 -18.46 -7.41
C THR A 25 10.83 -17.31 -7.52
N LEU A 26 10.36 -16.07 -7.53
CA LEU A 26 11.16 -14.84 -7.65
C LEU A 26 11.28 -14.10 -6.32
N ILE A 27 10.22 -14.09 -5.50
CA ILE A 27 10.21 -13.50 -4.16
C ILE A 27 9.73 -14.56 -3.17
N ASN A 28 10.49 -14.76 -2.09
CA ASN A 28 10.07 -15.64 -1.01
C ASN A 28 8.79 -15.06 -0.34
N PRO A 29 7.68 -15.83 -0.27
CA PRO A 29 6.41 -15.36 0.28
C PRO A 29 6.50 -14.89 1.74
N ASP A 30 7.30 -15.59 2.57
CA ASP A 30 7.47 -15.21 3.98
C ASP A 30 8.13 -13.83 4.08
N VAL A 31 9.16 -13.58 3.25
CA VAL A 31 9.85 -12.28 3.19
C VAL A 31 8.93 -11.19 2.64
N ALA A 32 8.04 -11.54 1.69
CA ALA A 32 7.07 -10.61 1.15
C ALA A 32 6.07 -10.15 2.21
N ILE A 33 5.54 -11.10 2.99
CA ILE A 33 4.62 -10.85 4.10
C ILE A 33 5.32 -10.01 5.18
N GLU A 34 6.52 -10.38 5.62
CA GLU A 34 7.28 -9.62 6.62
C GLU A 34 7.50 -8.15 6.19
N MET A 35 7.75 -7.91 4.90
CA MET A 35 7.89 -6.56 4.36
C MET A 35 6.56 -5.79 4.33
N GLN A 36 5.46 -6.44 3.93
CA GLN A 36 4.13 -5.82 3.98
C GLN A 36 3.73 -5.47 5.41
N GLU A 37 4.01 -6.33 6.40
CA GLU A 37 3.77 -6.07 7.82
C GLU A 37 4.62 -4.89 8.33
N SER A 38 5.89 -4.81 7.92
CA SER A 38 6.77 -3.68 8.25
C SER A 38 6.27 -2.34 7.69
N ILE A 39 5.78 -2.35 6.44
CA ILE A 39 5.15 -1.17 5.82
C ILE A 39 3.88 -0.79 6.60
N ALA A 40 3.01 -1.76 6.89
CA ALA A 40 1.77 -1.54 7.64
C ALA A 40 2.07 -0.92 9.02
N GLY A 41 3.01 -1.50 9.78
CA GLY A 41 3.43 -0.98 11.08
C GLY A 41 3.96 0.46 11.01
N THR A 42 4.73 0.79 9.97
CA THR A 42 5.21 2.15 9.73
C THR A 42 4.05 3.11 9.49
N LEU A 43 3.07 2.76 8.64
CA LEU A 43 1.91 3.61 8.37
C LEU A 43 0.99 3.73 9.58
N GLN A 44 0.82 2.66 10.36
CA GLN A 44 0.04 2.68 11.60
C GLN A 44 0.63 3.63 12.65
N SER A 45 1.96 3.84 12.65
CA SER A 45 2.65 4.75 13.57
C SER A 45 2.35 6.25 13.36
N LEU A 46 1.74 6.60 12.22
CA LEU A 46 1.34 7.98 11.93
C LEU A 46 0.20 8.43 12.85
N ASP A 47 0.02 9.75 12.98
CA ASP A 47 -1.16 10.30 13.66
C ASP A 47 -2.44 10.03 12.86
N GLU A 48 -3.59 10.14 13.53
CA GLU A 48 -4.89 9.80 12.96
C GLU A 48 -5.22 10.59 11.69
N VAL A 49 -4.86 11.87 11.63
CA VAL A 49 -5.12 12.73 10.47
C VAL A 49 -4.25 12.26 9.30
N SER A 50 -2.96 12.04 9.55
CA SER A 50 -2.04 11.53 8.53
C SER A 50 -2.42 10.14 8.01
N ARG A 51 -2.87 9.21 8.88
CA ARG A 51 -3.36 7.89 8.45
C ARG A 51 -4.56 8.01 7.53
N LYS A 52 -5.55 8.82 7.92
CA LYS A 52 -6.75 9.07 7.10
C LYS A 52 -6.39 9.67 5.74
N ASP A 53 -5.50 10.67 5.72
CA ASP A 53 -5.08 11.30 4.47
C ASP A 53 -4.36 10.30 3.55
N ILE A 54 -3.51 9.41 4.10
CA ILE A 54 -2.84 8.36 3.31
C ILE A 54 -3.85 7.33 2.81
N ALA A 55 -4.80 6.90 3.64
CA ALA A 55 -5.86 5.98 3.25
C ALA A 55 -6.67 6.52 2.06
N ASP A 56 -7.08 7.79 2.13
CA ASP A 56 -7.82 8.47 1.06
C ASP A 56 -6.97 8.57 -0.23
N VAL A 57 -5.64 8.74 -0.11
CA VAL A 57 -4.73 8.74 -1.27
C VAL A 57 -4.63 7.35 -1.91
N PHE A 58 -4.51 6.26 -1.14
CA PHE A 58 -4.53 4.90 -1.70
C PHE A 58 -5.81 4.63 -2.51
N GLU A 59 -6.96 5.01 -1.97
CA GLU A 59 -8.24 4.90 -2.67
C GLU A 59 -8.25 5.70 -3.99
N SER A 60 -7.73 6.93 -3.96
CA SER A 60 -7.63 7.79 -5.14
C SER A 60 -6.69 7.23 -6.21
N ILE A 61 -5.48 6.80 -5.83
CA ILE A 61 -4.51 6.26 -6.79
C ILE A 61 -4.88 4.87 -7.30
N SER A 62 -5.80 4.14 -6.65
CA SER A 62 -6.29 2.85 -7.14
C SER A 62 -6.79 2.93 -8.59
N ALA A 63 -7.36 4.08 -8.99
CA ALA A 63 -7.83 4.33 -10.34
C ALA A 63 -6.72 4.43 -11.40
N LEU A 64 -5.44 4.48 -11.00
CA LEU A 64 -4.29 4.44 -11.91
C LEU A 64 -3.90 3.01 -12.32
N TYR A 65 -4.45 2.01 -11.64
CA TYR A 65 -4.21 0.59 -11.89
C TYR A 65 -5.45 -0.05 -12.52
N ASN A 66 -5.31 -1.30 -12.99
CA ASN A 66 -6.41 -2.01 -13.66
C ASN A 66 -6.66 -3.39 -13.02
N GLY A 67 -7.90 -3.86 -13.08
CA GLY A 67 -8.29 -5.20 -12.64
C GLY A 67 -8.00 -5.45 -11.15
N GLU A 68 -7.54 -6.66 -10.84
CA GLU A 68 -7.23 -7.09 -9.47
C GLU A 68 -6.19 -6.21 -8.76
N VAL A 69 -5.26 -5.60 -9.52
CA VAL A 69 -4.26 -4.68 -8.96
C VAL A 69 -4.93 -3.41 -8.42
N ALA A 70 -5.93 -2.89 -9.13
CA ALA A 70 -6.70 -1.73 -8.67
C ALA A 70 -7.48 -2.03 -7.39
N ASP A 71 -8.10 -3.22 -7.33
CA ASP A 71 -8.85 -3.67 -6.15
C ASP A 71 -7.93 -3.92 -4.96
N TYR A 72 -6.75 -4.51 -5.20
CA TYR A 72 -5.71 -4.67 -4.18
C TYR A 72 -5.26 -3.32 -3.62
N VAL A 73 -4.87 -2.36 -4.47
CA VAL A 73 -4.44 -1.01 -4.03
C VAL A 73 -5.53 -0.31 -3.22
N ARG A 74 -6.80 -0.44 -3.63
CA ARG A 74 -7.94 0.11 -2.88
C ARG A 74 -8.13 -0.56 -1.51
N SER A 75 -7.73 -1.83 -1.38
CA SER A 75 -7.85 -2.60 -0.14
C SER A 75 -6.71 -2.35 0.86
N ILE A 76 -5.56 -1.83 0.41
CA ILE A 76 -4.38 -1.58 1.26
C ILE A 76 -4.73 -0.84 2.57
N PRO A 77 -5.53 0.24 2.58
CA PRO A 77 -5.84 0.93 3.83
C PRO A 77 -6.49 0.05 4.89
N ALA A 78 -7.39 -0.86 4.48
CA ALA A 78 -8.05 -1.80 5.37
C ALA A 78 -7.09 -2.91 5.79
N ASN A 79 -6.36 -3.51 4.84
CA ASN A 79 -5.43 -4.60 5.11
C ASN A 79 -4.28 -4.17 6.02
N TYR A 80 -3.81 -2.93 5.88
CA TYR A 80 -2.73 -2.37 6.68
C TYR A 80 -3.22 -1.69 7.97
N GLY A 81 -4.53 -1.72 8.26
CA GLY A 81 -5.08 -1.19 9.51
C GLY A 81 -4.94 0.33 9.68
N ILE A 82 -5.04 1.08 8.59
CA ILE A 82 -4.96 2.55 8.58
C ILE A 82 -6.28 3.24 8.18
N LYS A 83 -7.35 2.46 8.01
CA LYS A 83 -8.72 2.90 7.74
C LYS A 83 -9.66 2.63 8.91
#